data_AF-A0A0N9V0B3-F1
#
_entry.id   AF-A0A0N9V0B3-F1
#
_cell.length_a   1.000
_cell.length_b   1.000
_cell.length_c   1.000
_cell.angle_alpha   90.00
_cell.angle_beta   90.00
_cell.angle_gamma   90.00
#
_symmetry.space_group_name_H-M   'P 1'
#
loop_
_entity.id
_entity.type
_entity.pdbx_description
1 polymer ?
#
loop_
_entity_poly.entity_id
_entity_poly.type
_entity_poly.pdbx_seq_one_letter_code
_entity_poly.pdbx_strand_id
1 'polypeptide(L)' 'MRCWFEWEIDGLARRVILVVETDLPMQPDENGYETIALDALRAAAIARSRASPSAIDRIRIVPVRY' A
#
# COMPACT_ATOMS: atom_id res chain seq x y z
N MET A 1 -10.03 0.04 4.52
CA MET A 1 -8.64 -0.38 4.16
C MET A 1 -8.57 -1.90 4.04
N ARG A 2 -8.48 -2.41 2.81
CA ARG A 2 -8.20 -3.82 2.54
C ARG A 2 -6.72 -3.98 2.23
N CYS A 3 -6.14 -5.12 2.59
CA CYS A 3 -4.74 -5.40 2.30
C CYS A 3 -4.56 -6.86 1.91
N TRP A 4 -3.73 -7.11 0.89
CA TRP A 4 -3.38 -8.45 0.46
C TRP A 4 -1.92 -8.50 0.00
N PHE A 5 -1.40 -9.71 -0.17
CA PHE A 5 -0.06 -9.94 -0.68
C PHE A 5 -0.15 -10.38 -2.13
N GLU A 6 0.60 -9.71 -2.98
CA GLU A 6 0.85 -10.12 -4.36
C GLU A 6 2.28 -10.62 -4.49
N TRP A 7 2.49 -11.47 -5.49
CA TRP A 7 3.81 -11.93 -5.86
C TRP A 7 4.10 -11.48 -7.29
N GLU A 8 5.25 -10.84 -7.47
CA GLU A 8 5.74 -10.41 -8.77
C GLU A 8 7.05 -11.17 -9.06
N ILE A 9 7.23 -11.59 -10.30
CA ILE A 9 8.48 -12.22 -10.75
C ILE A 9 9.19 -11.18 -11.61
N ASP A 10 10.32 -10.68 -11.12
CA ASP A 10 11.20 -9.79 -11.87
C ASP A 10 12.42 -10.62 -12.34
N GLY A 11 12.33 -11.14 -13.56
CA GLY A 11 13.29 -12.11 -14.11
C GLY A 11 13.30 -13.42 -13.33
N LEU A 12 14.31 -13.62 -12.47
CA LEU A 12 14.50 -14.83 -11.65
C LEU A 12 14.15 -14.62 -10.17
N ALA A 13 13.91 -13.36 -9.73
CA ALA A 13 13.63 -13.06 -8.34
C ALA A 13 12.12 -12.95 -8.09
N ARG A 14 11.64 -13.68 -7.08
CA ARG A 14 10.28 -13.54 -6.56
C ARG A 14 10.24 -12.40 -5.55
N ARG A 15 9.36 -11.43 -5.78
CA ARG A 15 9.11 -10.30 -4.88
C ARG A 15 7.73 -10.42 -4.22
N VAL A 16 7.67 -10.12 -2.94
CA VAL A 16 6.42 -9.95 -2.18
C VAL A 16 6.03 -8.49 -2.22
N ILE A 17 4.80 -8.22 -2.65
CA ILE A 17 4.22 -6.88 -2.67
C ILE A 17 3.05 -6.85 -1.68
N LEU A 18 3.11 -5.96 -0.70
CA LEU A 18 1.94 -5.63 0.13
C LEU A 18 1.08 -4.61 -0.61
N VAL A 19 -0.10 -5.02 -1.03
CA VAL A 19 -1.07 -4.09 -1.61
C VAL A 19 -1.99 -3.58 -0.52
N VAL A 20 -2.14 -2.27 -0.45
CA VAL A 20 -3.02 -1.55 0.47
C VAL A 20 -4.03 -0.77 -0.36
N GLU A 21 -5.29 -1.17 -0.25
CA GLU A 21 -6.40 -0.48 -0.88
C GLU A 21 -7.00 0.55 0.07
N THR A 22 -7.20 1.76 -0.44
CA THR A 22 -7.72 2.90 0.30
C THR A 22 -8.73 3.69 -0.54
N ASP A 23 -9.73 4.25 0.14
CA ASP A 23 -10.69 5.22 -0.38
C ASP A 23 -10.20 6.66 -0.26
N LEU A 24 -9.00 6.88 0.30
CA LEU A 24 -8.43 8.22 0.43
C LEU A 24 -8.06 8.80 -0.94
N PRO A 25 -8.35 10.09 -1.19
CA PRO A 25 -7.85 10.79 -2.35
C PRO A 25 -6.32 10.78 -2.36
N MET A 26 -5.73 10.46 -3.51
CA MET A 26 -4.27 10.27 -3.63
C MET A 26 -3.58 11.47 -4.27
N GLN A 27 -4.33 12.32 -4.95
CA GLN A 27 -3.81 13.49 -5.64
C GLN A 27 -4.24 14.78 -4.93
N PRO A 28 -3.36 15.79 -4.87
CA PRO A 28 -3.65 17.06 -4.21
C PRO A 28 -4.86 17.80 -4.79
N ASP A 29 -5.17 17.58 -6.06
CA ASP A 29 -6.30 18.20 -6.76
C ASP A 29 -7.65 17.48 -6.50
N GLU A 30 -7.65 16.34 -5.81
CA GLU A 30 -8.88 15.63 -5.47
C GLU A 30 -9.55 16.22 -4.23
N ASN A 31 -10.88 16.31 -4.26
CA ASN A 31 -11.64 16.83 -3.14
C ASN A 31 -11.48 15.93 -1.89
N GLY A 32 -11.18 16.54 -0.75
CA GLY A 32 -10.89 15.81 0.49
C GLY A 32 -9.48 15.24 0.57
N TYR A 33 -8.56 15.66 -0.32
CA TYR A 33 -7.14 15.33 -0.17
C TYR A 33 -6.60 15.90 1.14
N GLU A 34 -6.13 15.00 2.00
CA GLU A 34 -5.52 15.34 3.28
C GLU A 34 -4.16 14.66 3.40
N THR A 35 -3.09 15.46 3.41
CA THR A 35 -1.71 14.95 3.52
C THR A 35 -1.52 14.16 4.81
N ILE A 36 -2.11 14.63 5.93
CA ILE A 36 -2.02 13.96 7.24
C ILE A 36 -2.66 12.57 7.18
N ALA A 37 -3.80 12.42 6.50
CA ALA A 37 -4.48 11.14 6.35
C ALA A 37 -3.65 10.16 5.50
N LEU A 38 -3.04 10.65 4.42
CA LEU A 38 -2.12 9.85 3.59
C LEU A 38 -0.84 9.44 4.33
N ASP A 39 -0.26 10.32 5.14
CA ASP A 39 0.90 9.99 5.98
C ASP A 39 0.55 8.94 7.04
N ALA A 40 -0.63 9.06 7.66
CA ALA A 40 -1.12 8.06 8.60
C ALA A 40 -1.33 6.70 7.91
N LEU A 41 -1.88 6.68 6.70
CA LEU A 41 -2.02 5.48 5.89
C LEU A 41 -0.65 4.85 5.58
N ARG A 42 0.33 5.68 5.19
CA ARG A 42 1.70 5.22 4.90
C ARG A 42 2.35 4.60 6.13
N ALA A 43 2.21 5.23 7.30
CA ALA A 43 2.73 4.71 8.56
C ALA A 43 2.09 3.36 8.92
N ALA A 44 0.77 3.24 8.76
CA ALA A 44 0.04 2.00 9.00
C ALA A 44 0.49 0.87 8.05
N ALA A 45 0.69 1.18 6.77
CA ALA A 45 1.19 0.22 5.78
C ALA A 45 2.60 -0.29 6.12
N ILE A 46 3.50 0.60 6.55
CA ILE A 46 4.85 0.24 7.01
C ILE A 46 4.79 -0.64 8.26
N ALA A 47 3.95 -0.29 9.24
CA ALA A 47 3.77 -1.09 10.45
C ALA A 47 3.28 -2.50 10.12
N ARG A 48 2.32 -2.62 9.20
CA ARG A 48 1.82 -3.92 8.73
C ARG A 48 2.88 -4.71 7.97
N SER A 49 3.70 -4.06 7.16
CA SER A 49 4.83 -4.69 6.49
C SER A 49 5.84 -5.27 7.47
N ARG A 50 6.15 -4.55 8.55
CA ARG A 50 7.06 -5.02 9.61
C ARG A 50 6.50 -6.19 10.42
N ALA A 51 5.18 -6.25 10.57
CA ALA A 51 4.51 -7.35 11.26
C ALA A 51 4.37 -8.63 10.39
N SER A 52 4.72 -8.56 9.11
CA SER A 52 4.66 -9.72 8.21
C SER A 52 5.75 -10.75 8.55
N PRO A 53 5.43 -12.04 8.59
CA PRO A 53 6.42 -13.11 8.82
C PRO A 53 7.37 -13.31 7.62
N SER A 54 7.09 -12.69 6.48
CA SER A 54 7.93 -12.71 5.28
C SER A 54 8.37 -11.31 4.92
N ALA A 55 9.61 -11.21 4.40
CA ALA A 55 10.14 -9.96 3.87
C ALA A 55 9.22 -9.42 2.77
N ILE A 56 8.92 -8.13 2.85
CA ILE A 56 8.13 -7.42 1.84
C ILE A 56 9.07 -6.53 1.05
N ASP A 57 9.14 -6.75 -0.26
CA ASP A 57 10.01 -6.00 -1.16
C ASP A 57 9.42 -4.62 -1.51
N ARG A 58 8.09 -4.52 -1.59
CA ARG A 58 7.39 -3.31 -2.00
C ARG A 58 6.02 -3.18 -1.35
N ILE A 59 5.64 -1.95 -1.02
CA ILE A 59 4.26 -1.58 -0.65
C ILE A 59 3.63 -0.84 -1.83
N ARG A 60 2.44 -1.25 -2.27
CA ARG A 60 1.67 -0.62 -3.34
C ARG A 60 0.36 -0.12 -2.74
N ILE A 61 0.15 1.19 -2.73
CA ILE A 61 -1.10 1.80 -2.27
C ILE A 61 -1.96 2.06 -3.51
N VAL A 62 -3.20 1.58 -3.52
CA VAL A 62 -4.13 1.66 -4.66
C VAL A 62 -5.48 2.21 -4.23
N PRO A 63 -6.15 3.01 -5.08
CA PRO A 63 -7.48 3.50 -4.77
C PRO A 63 -8.51 2.38 -4.89
N VAL A 64 -9.60 2.46 -4.12
CA VAL A 64 -10.78 1.62 -4.33
C VAL A 64 -11.31 1.88 -5.74
N ARG A 65 -11.42 0.83 -6.55
CA ARG A 65 -12.17 0.87 -7.81
C ARG A 65 -13.60 0.40 -7.51
N TYR A 66 -14.56 1.32 -7.61
CA TYR A 66 -16.00 1.01 -7.64
C TYR A 66 -16.42 0.49 -9.00
#